data_AF-A0A9W6SHF5-F1
#
_entry.id   AF-A0A9W6SHF5-F1
#
_cell.length_a   1.000
_cell.length_b   1.000
_cell.length_c   1.000
_cell.angle_alpha   90.00
_cell.angle_beta   90.00
_cell.angle_gamma   90.00
#
_symmetry.space_group_name_H-M   'P 1'
#
loop_
_entity.id
_entity.type
_entity.pdbx_description
1 polymer ?
#
loop_
_entity_poly.entity_id
_entity_poly.type
_entity_poly.pdbx_seq_one_letter_code
_entity_poly.pdbx_strand_id
1 'polypeptide(L)'
;MTGWIPIVTRLGGTHHGCYLPHEGANDIAYALFSFPSLAAYENYRAAIRQDPKAQELWRLNAESRCIHRFGRTFLRPAFERPDTVESS
;
A
#
# COMPACT_ATOMS: atom_id res chain seq x y z
N MET A 1 3.33 -14.35 -0.02
CA MET A 1 3.63 -13.06 0.66
C MET A 1 2.37 -12.20 0.66
N THR A 2 1.49 -12.33 1.66
CA THR A 2 0.18 -11.64 1.65
C THR A 2 -0.17 -10.95 2.97
N GLY A 3 0.74 -10.88 3.95
CA GLY A 3 0.40 -10.36 5.29
C GLY A 3 -0.07 -8.90 5.33
N TRP A 4 0.47 -8.03 4.47
CA TRP A 4 0.16 -6.61 4.47
C TRP A 4 -1.21 -6.27 3.88
N ILE A 5 -1.61 -6.96 2.80
CA ILE A 5 -2.83 -6.61 2.04
C ILE A 5 -4.08 -6.66 2.92
N PRO A 6 -4.37 -7.74 3.68
CA PRO A 6 -5.54 -7.80 4.55
C PRO A 6 -5.55 -6.70 5.63
N ILE A 7 -4.38 -6.32 6.14
CA ILE A 7 -4.27 -5.26 7.15
C ILE A 7 -4.65 -3.91 6.53
N VAL A 8 -4.08 -3.57 5.39
CA VAL A 8 -4.37 -2.29 4.72
C VAL A 8 -5.83 -2.23 4.28
N THR A 9 -6.37 -3.33 3.74
CA THR A 9 -7.78 -3.41 3.34
C THR A 9 -8.71 -3.23 4.53
N ARG A 10 -8.46 -3.91 5.66
CA ARG A 10 -9.25 -3.75 6.89
C ARG A 10 -9.17 -2.33 7.44
N LEU A 11 -8.04 -1.65 7.28
CA LEU A 11 -7.82 -0.27 7.74
C LEU A 11 -8.26 0.80 6.71
N GLY A 12 -9.09 0.43 5.74
CA GLY A 12 -9.75 1.37 4.83
C GLY A 12 -8.97 1.75 3.58
N GLY A 13 -7.87 1.06 3.27
CA GLY A 13 -7.16 1.21 2.00
C GLY A 13 -7.67 0.25 0.92
N THR A 14 -7.59 0.65 -0.34
CA THR A 14 -7.81 -0.24 -1.48
C THR A 14 -6.48 -0.63 -2.09
N HIS A 15 -6.16 -1.93 -2.10
CA HIS A 15 -4.93 -2.45 -2.73
C HIS A 15 -5.13 -2.63 -4.24
N HIS A 16 -4.20 -2.10 -5.04
CA HIS A 16 -4.23 -2.19 -6.50
C HIS A 16 -3.26 -3.22 -7.08
N GLY A 17 -2.29 -3.69 -6.28
CA GLY A 17 -1.30 -4.64 -6.74
C GLY A 17 0.06 -4.41 -6.09
N CYS A 18 0.88 -5.46 -6.16
CA CYS A 18 2.30 -5.42 -5.85
C CYS A 18 3.08 -5.80 -7.11
N TYR A 19 4.00 -4.94 -7.53
CA TYR A 19 4.70 -5.03 -8.80
C TYR A 19 6.19 -5.05 -8.58
N LEU A 20 6.88 -5.93 -9.32
CA LEU A 20 8.32 -5.89 -9.51
C LEU A 20 8.59 -5.39 -10.92
N PRO A 21 9.65 -4.59 -11.16
CA PRO A 21 10.07 -4.30 -12.51
C PRO A 21 10.32 -5.60 -13.27
N HIS A 22 9.72 -5.73 -14.45
CA HIS A 22 9.99 -6.85 -15.34
C HIS A 22 11.38 -6.76 -15.97
N GLU A 23 11.85 -5.53 -16.19
CA GLU A 23 13.17 -5.20 -16.71
C GLU A 23 13.71 -3.95 -15.98
N GLY A 24 15.03 -3.83 -15.87
CA GLY A 24 15.70 -2.71 -15.19
C GLY A 24 16.02 -3.00 -13.73
N ALA A 25 15.51 -2.17 -12.81
CA ALA A 25 15.84 -2.27 -11.39
C ALA A 25 15.36 -3.61 -10.79
N ASN A 26 16.27 -4.36 -10.18
CA ASN A 26 15.97 -5.66 -9.55
C ASN A 26 15.90 -5.57 -8.00
N ASP A 27 16.02 -4.37 -7.45
CA ASP A 27 16.12 -4.08 -6.01
C ASP A 27 14.92 -3.28 -5.46
N ILE A 28 13.82 -3.20 -6.21
CA ILE A 28 12.63 -2.41 -5.84
C ILE A 28 11.33 -3.17 -6.09
N ALA A 29 10.38 -2.98 -5.18
CA ALA A 29 9.00 -3.42 -5.32
C ALA A 29 8.05 -2.24 -5.11
N TYR A 30 6.95 -2.20 -5.86
CA TYR A 30 5.92 -1.18 -5.76
C TYR A 30 4.62 -1.79 -5.25
N ALA A 31 4.11 -1.29 -4.14
CA ALA A 31 2.76 -1.63 -3.67
C ALA A 31 1.88 -0.39 -3.77
N LEU A 32 0.80 -0.49 -4.54
CA LEU A 32 -0.10 0.63 -4.78
C LEU A 32 -1.36 0.50 -3.92
N PHE A 33 -1.71 1.60 -3.25
CA PHE A 33 -2.92 1.70 -2.44
C PHE A 33 -3.62 3.05 -2.68
N SER A 34 -4.94 3.06 -2.65
CA SER A 34 -5.74 4.29 -2.59
C SER A 34 -6.49 4.41 -1.27
N PHE A 35 -6.72 5.66 -0.86
CA PHE A 35 -7.56 6.02 0.26
C PHE A 35 -8.55 7.11 -0.22
N PRO A 36 -9.75 7.22 0.37
CA PRO A 36 -10.74 8.22 -0.03
C PRO A 36 -10.27 9.67 0.11
N SER A 37 -9.33 9.93 1.04
CA SER A 37 -8.77 11.26 1.29
C SER A 37 -7.41 11.16 1.98
N LEU A 38 -6.68 12.29 2.04
CA LEU A 38 -5.44 12.36 2.81
C LEU A 38 -5.68 12.14 4.31
N ALA A 39 -6.79 12.64 4.85
CA ALA A 39 -7.17 12.41 6.24
C ALA A 39 -7.42 10.92 6.53
N ALA A 40 -8.10 10.20 5.62
CA ALA A 40 -8.30 8.76 5.76
C ALA A 40 -6.96 8.00 5.74
N TYR A 41 -6.03 8.43 4.88
CA TYR A 41 -4.67 7.90 4.85
C TYR A 41 -3.90 8.15 6.16
N GLU A 42 -4.02 9.34 6.75
CA GLU A 42 -3.37 9.66 8.03
C GLU A 42 -3.92 8.84 9.20
N ASN A 43 -5.25 8.63 9.23
CA ASN A 43 -5.90 7.73 10.19
C ASN A 43 -5.37 6.29 10.04
N TYR A 44 -5.28 5.79 8.80
CA TYR A 44 -4.64 4.51 8.51
C TYR A 44 -3.21 4.44 9.07
N ARG A 45 -2.40 5.48 8.86
CA ARG A 45 -1.02 5.52 9.38
C ARG A 45 -0.96 5.46 10.90
N ALA A 46 -1.90 6.08 11.60
CA ALA A 46 -1.98 6.00 13.05
C ALA A 46 -2.38 4.58 13.48
N ALA A 47 -3.43 4.03 12.88
CA ALA A 47 -3.99 2.73 13.21
C ALA A 47 -3.00 1.57 12.95
N ILE A 48 -2.34 1.55 11.79
CA ILE A 48 -1.44 0.43 11.44
C ILE A 48 -0.25 0.30 12.40
N ARG A 49 0.19 1.39 13.05
CA ARG A 49 1.26 1.32 14.07
C ARG A 49 0.85 0.53 15.31
N GLN A 50 -0.45 0.51 15.61
CA GLN A 50 -1.01 -0.18 16.76
C GLN A 50 -1.50 -1.60 16.41
N ASP A 51 -1.49 -1.97 15.12
CA ASP A 51 -1.98 -3.27 14.67
C ASP A 51 -0.98 -4.39 15.02
N PRO A 52 -1.37 -5.39 15.83
CA PRO A 52 -0.45 -6.44 16.26
C PRO A 52 0.13 -7.26 15.11
N LYS A 53 -0.65 -7.47 14.03
CA LYS A 53 -0.16 -8.23 12.88
C LYS A 53 0.82 -7.41 12.06
N ALA A 54 0.62 -6.10 11.94
CA ALA A 54 1.58 -5.21 11.31
C ALA A 54 2.90 -5.18 12.09
N GLN A 55 2.85 -5.17 13.42
CA GLN A 55 4.04 -5.24 14.28
C GLN A 55 4.84 -6.53 14.08
N GLU A 56 4.16 -7.68 13.99
CA GLU A 56 4.81 -8.97 13.68
C GLU A 56 5.52 -8.94 12.31
N LEU A 57 4.86 -8.38 11.29
CA LEU A 57 5.45 -8.25 9.96
C LEU A 57 6.64 -7.28 9.93
N TRP A 58 6.59 -6.17 10.67
CA TRP A 58 7.74 -5.29 10.81
C TRP A 58 8.91 -5.97 11.53
N ARG A 59 8.65 -6.77 12.57
CA ARG A 59 9.69 -7.57 13.24
C ARG A 59 10.35 -8.54 12.26
N LEU A 60 9.56 -9.27 11.47
CA LEU A 60 10.07 -10.17 10.44
C LEU A 60 10.91 -9.42 9.39
N ASN A 61 10.48 -8.23 8.97
CA ASN A 61 11.26 -7.40 8.05
C ASN A 61 12.58 -6.93 8.67
N ALA A 62 12.59 -6.55 9.96
CA ALA A 62 13.78 -6.13 10.67
C ALA A 62 14.80 -7.28 10.84
N GLU A 63 14.31 -8.51 11.10
CA GLU A 63 15.15 -9.70 11.27
C GLU A 63 15.74 -10.17 9.94
N SER A 64 14.92 -10.22 8.89
CA SER A 64 15.37 -10.62 7.55
C SER A 64 16.24 -9.58 6.86
N ARG A 65 16.07 -8.29 7.22
CA ARG A 65 16.72 -7.14 6.56
C ARG A 65 16.52 -7.11 5.05
N CYS A 66 15.42 -7.67 4.55
CA CYS A 66 15.11 -7.74 3.12
C CYS A 66 14.69 -6.39 2.51
N ILE A 67 14.32 -5.43 3.35
CA ILE A 67 13.98 -4.06 2.94
C ILE A 67 15.09 -3.12 3.40
N HIS A 68 15.93 -2.70 2.46
CA HIS A 68 17.03 -1.75 2.73
C HIS A 68 16.58 -0.28 2.70
N ARG A 69 15.63 0.03 1.81
CA ARG A 69 15.03 1.37 1.69
C ARG A 69 13.52 1.25 1.55
N PHE A 70 12.79 2.16 2.17
CA PHE A 70 11.36 2.29 2.02
C PHE A 70 11.01 3.73 1.68
N GLY A 71 10.42 3.94 0.51
CA GLY A 71 9.96 5.23 0.02
C GLY A 71 8.44 5.24 -0.16
N ARG A 72 7.86 6.43 -0.20
CA ARG A 72 6.44 6.60 -0.50
C ARG A 72 6.23 7.86 -1.32
N THR A 73 5.39 7.72 -2.33
CA THR A 73 5.02 8.80 -3.25
C THR A 73 3.51 8.88 -3.32
N PHE A 74 2.96 10.09 -3.26
CA PHE A 74 1.54 10.33 -3.51
C PHE A 74 1.34 10.59 -4.99
N LEU A 75 0.50 9.76 -5.61
CA LEU A 75 0.17 9.86 -7.02
C LEU A 75 -1.24 10.42 -7.16
N ARG A 76 -1.46 11.18 -8.24
CA ARG A 76 -2.79 11.52 -8.72
C ARG A 76 -3.02 10.78 -10.04
N PRO A 77 -4.26 10.35 -10.34
CA PRO A 77 -4.59 9.82 -11.66
C PRO A 77 -4.18 10.83 -12.74
N ALA A 78 -3.55 10.35 -13.82
CA ALA A 78 -3.23 11.19 -14.98
C ALA A 78 -4.49 11.54 -15.77
N PHE A 79 -5.49 10.67 -15.72
CA PHE A 79 -6.79 10.81 -16.35
C PHE A 79 -7.86 10.45 -15.33
N GLU A 80 -9.03 11.05 -15.47
CA GLU A 80 -10.22 10.57 -14.77
C GLU A 80 -10.50 9.13 -15.23
N ARG A 81 -10.95 8.27 -14.30
CA ARG A 81 -11.51 7.01 -14.78
C ARG A 81 -12.72 7.39 -15.63
N PRO A 82 -12.92 6.77 -16.80
CA PRO A 82 -14.19 6.90 -17.48
C PRO A 82 -15.25 6.51 -16.46
N ASP A 83 -16.14 7.45 -16.15
CA ASP A 83 -17.24 7.23 -15.23
C ASP A 83 -17.95 5.94 -15.67
N THR A 84 -18.22 5.06 -14.71
CA THR A 84 -19.27 4.07 -14.90
C THR A 84 -20.50 4.88 -15.23
N VAL A 85 -20.86 4.96 -16.51
CA VAL A 85 -22.03 5.68 -17.00
C VAL A 85 -23.19 5.21 -16.14
N GLU A 86 -23.67 6.10 -15.28
CA GLU A 86 -24.91 5.91 -14.54
C GLU A 86 -26.01 5.79 -15.58
N SER A 87 -26.43 4.55 -15.83
CA SER A 87 -27.70 4.24 -16.47
C SER A 87 -28.81 4.78 -15.56
N SER A 88 -29.21 6.02 -15.80
CA SER A 88 -30.55 6.52 -15.44
C SER A 88 -31.54 6.16 -16.53
#